data_AF-A0A960CAE0-F1
#
_entry.id   AF-A0A960CAE0-F1
#
_cell.length_a   1.000
_cell.length_b   1.000
_cell.length_c   1.000
_cell.angle_alpha   90.00
_cell.angle_beta   90.00
_cell.angle_gamma   90.00
#
_symmetry.space_group_name_H-M   'P 1'
#
loop_
_entity.id
_entity.type
_entity.pdbx_description
1 polymer ?
#
loop_
_entity_poly.entity_id
_entity_poly.type
_entity_poly.pdbx_seq_one_letter_code
_entity_poly.pdbx_strand_id
1 'polypeptide(L)'
;MIGLLLSLGGMSTANPQPHNAIQRALYSLANRISTVFDPPPPAGIPTVGVADPVTGVVTGSLGFPTDAGLTFTATQPTAGVVTLTGDGRFTYTPTQQARQAAGLTTTDTFTATAHQGLSSTTVTVTVTVDPGVPTAGAVTVGDPDTSTGQVSGSATFTDTAGRDLTYTVSVATAATVSYDPATGAFTYTPTDLQRQAVTDTTTT
;
A
#
# COMPACT_ATOMS: atom_id res chain seq x y z
N MET A 1 -14.02 -29.82 -25.75
CA MET A 1 -13.49 -30.73 -26.80
C MET A 1 -12.38 -31.66 -26.30
N ILE A 2 -11.49 -31.20 -25.41
CA ILE A 2 -10.43 -32.01 -24.76
C ILE A 2 -10.98 -33.21 -23.96
N GLY A 3 -12.12 -33.03 -23.27
CA GLY A 3 -12.75 -34.10 -22.49
C GLY A 3 -13.21 -35.31 -23.31
N LEU A 4 -13.59 -35.11 -24.59
CA LEU A 4 -14.03 -36.19 -25.47
C LEU A 4 -12.83 -37.07 -25.89
N LEU A 5 -11.71 -36.45 -26.26
CA LEU A 5 -10.47 -37.15 -26.66
C LEU A 5 -9.75 -37.83 -25.47
N LEU A 6 -9.80 -37.24 -24.28
CA LEU A 6 -9.25 -37.85 -23.06
C LEU A 6 -10.10 -39.05 -22.59
N SER A 7 -11.44 -38.92 -22.66
CA SER A 7 -12.39 -39.99 -22.31
C SER A 7 -12.27 -41.21 -23.23
N LEU A 8 -12.04 -41.02 -24.53
CA LEU A 8 -11.79 -42.13 -25.47
C LEU A 8 -10.53 -42.95 -25.13
N GLY A 9 -9.58 -42.37 -24.40
CA GLY A 9 -8.35 -43.02 -23.93
C GLY A 9 -8.37 -43.46 -22.46
N GLY A 10 -9.52 -43.40 -21.79
CA GLY A 10 -9.67 -43.73 -20.37
C GLY A 10 -8.95 -42.78 -19.40
N MET A 11 -8.66 -41.54 -19.81
CA MET A 11 -7.95 -40.55 -18.99
C MET A 11 -8.92 -39.68 -18.18
N SER A 12 -8.51 -39.31 -16.97
CA SER A 12 -9.19 -38.29 -16.17
C SER A 12 -9.12 -36.93 -16.85
N THR A 13 -10.26 -36.28 -17.00
CA THR A 13 -10.35 -34.92 -17.56
C THR A 13 -9.94 -33.84 -16.56
N ALA A 14 -9.80 -34.19 -15.27
CA ALA A 14 -9.40 -33.27 -14.20
C ALA A 14 -7.90 -33.31 -13.89
N ASN A 15 -7.24 -34.46 -14.10
CA ASN A 15 -5.79 -34.61 -13.95
C ASN A 15 -5.26 -35.69 -14.91
N PRO A 16 -5.06 -35.35 -16.20
CA PRO A 16 -4.61 -36.30 -17.20
C PRO A 16 -3.13 -36.65 -16.99
N GLN A 17 -2.84 -37.82 -16.41
CA GLN A 17 -1.51 -38.41 -16.38
C GLN A 17 -1.40 -39.53 -17.43
N PRO A 18 -0.67 -39.32 -18.54
CA PRO A 18 -0.57 -40.31 -19.59
C PRO A 18 0.45 -41.41 -19.23
N HIS A 19 -0.03 -42.60 -18.88
CA HIS A 19 0.82 -43.72 -18.44
C HIS A 19 1.30 -44.61 -19.60
N ASN A 20 0.65 -44.56 -20.77
CA ASN A 20 1.05 -45.33 -21.97
C ASN A 20 1.22 -44.46 -23.23
N ALA A 21 1.73 -45.05 -24.32
CA ALA A 21 2.03 -44.35 -25.57
C ALA A 21 0.79 -43.78 -26.28
N ILE A 22 -0.34 -44.49 -26.25
CA ILE A 22 -1.61 -44.04 -26.84
C ILE A 22 -2.16 -42.85 -26.04
N GLN A 23 -2.09 -42.90 -24.72
CA GLN A 23 -2.47 -41.80 -23.83
C GLN A 23 -1.57 -40.57 -24.04
N ARG A 24 -0.25 -40.74 -24.22
CA ARG A 24 0.66 -39.64 -24.55
C ARG A 24 0.34 -39.00 -25.91
N ALA A 25 -0.02 -39.79 -26.91
CA ALA A 25 -0.38 -39.29 -28.25
C ALA A 25 -1.74 -38.57 -28.26
N LEU A 26 -2.75 -39.14 -27.59
CA LEU A 26 -4.06 -38.49 -27.43
C LEU A 26 -3.95 -37.21 -26.59
N TYR A 27 -3.14 -37.22 -25.53
CA TYR A 27 -2.87 -36.05 -24.70
C TYR A 27 -2.14 -34.95 -25.48
N SER A 28 -1.11 -35.30 -26.27
CA SER A 28 -0.38 -34.32 -27.08
C SER A 28 -1.24 -33.74 -28.21
N LEU A 29 -2.09 -34.55 -28.86
CA LEU A 29 -3.05 -34.07 -29.85
C LEU A 29 -4.10 -33.16 -29.22
N ALA A 30 -4.67 -33.55 -28.07
CA ALA A 30 -5.64 -32.73 -27.34
C ALA A 30 -5.04 -31.39 -26.91
N ASN A 31 -3.80 -31.38 -26.42
CA ASN A 31 -3.11 -30.15 -26.03
C ASN A 31 -2.81 -29.26 -27.24
N ARG A 32 -2.32 -29.82 -28.35
CA ARG A 32 -2.05 -29.05 -29.58
C ARG A 32 -3.31 -28.43 -30.18
N ILE A 33 -4.44 -29.16 -30.16
CA ILE A 33 -5.73 -28.62 -30.58
C ILE A 33 -6.20 -27.51 -29.62
N SER A 34 -6.07 -27.73 -28.30
CA SER A 34 -6.42 -26.71 -27.30
C SER A 34 -5.68 -25.40 -27.54
N THR A 35 -4.36 -25.44 -27.71
CA THR A 35 -3.54 -24.24 -27.85
C THR A 35 -3.75 -23.47 -29.16
N VAL A 36 -4.33 -24.12 -30.19
CA VAL A 36 -4.63 -23.48 -31.48
C VAL A 36 -6.00 -22.79 -31.46
N PHE A 37 -6.96 -23.32 -30.71
CA PHE A 37 -8.33 -22.78 -30.64
C PHE A 37 -8.61 -21.92 -29.39
N ASP A 38 -7.81 -22.08 -28.34
CA ASP A 38 -7.91 -21.35 -27.06
C ASP A 38 -6.50 -21.06 -26.52
N PRO A 39 -5.69 -20.23 -27.22
CA PRO A 39 -4.34 -19.91 -26.79
C PRO A 39 -4.36 -19.20 -25.44
N PRO A 40 -3.38 -19.43 -24.54
CA PRO A 40 -3.30 -18.67 -23.31
C PRO A 40 -3.16 -17.18 -23.60
N PRO A 41 -3.75 -16.31 -22.76
CA PRO A 41 -3.62 -14.88 -22.95
C PRO A 41 -2.14 -14.47 -22.87
N PRO A 42 -1.66 -13.56 -23.73
CA PRO A 42 -0.31 -13.03 -23.62
C PRO A 42 -0.04 -12.48 -22.22
N ALA A 43 1.13 -12.76 -21.64
CA ALA A 43 1.49 -12.25 -20.33
C ALA A 43 1.47 -10.73 -20.31
N GLY A 44 0.77 -10.15 -19.33
CA GLY A 44 0.79 -8.71 -19.10
C GLY A 44 2.11 -8.24 -18.50
N ILE A 45 2.38 -6.94 -18.63
CA ILE A 45 3.46 -6.27 -17.90
C ILE A 45 2.82 -5.44 -16.78
N PRO A 46 2.89 -5.88 -15.51
CA PRO A 46 2.28 -5.14 -14.43
C PRO A 46 2.86 -3.74 -14.31
N THR A 47 1.97 -2.77 -14.12
CA THR A 47 2.31 -1.40 -13.75
C THR A 47 1.79 -1.17 -12.34
N VAL A 48 2.65 -0.62 -11.49
CA VAL A 48 2.36 -0.37 -10.07
C VAL A 48 2.48 1.13 -9.83
N GLY A 49 1.42 1.73 -9.32
CA GLY A 49 1.39 3.14 -8.96
C GLY A 49 2.16 3.42 -7.66
N VAL A 50 2.23 4.70 -7.31
CA VAL A 50 2.77 5.14 -6.02
C VAL A 50 1.68 4.93 -4.95
N ALA A 51 2.10 4.56 -3.74
CA ALA A 51 1.20 4.47 -2.60
C ALA A 51 0.62 5.85 -2.24
N ASP A 52 -0.68 5.88 -1.95
CA ASP A 52 -1.33 7.06 -1.39
C ASP A 52 -0.70 7.38 -0.02
N PRO A 53 -0.19 8.60 0.23
CA PRO A 53 0.59 8.92 1.43
C PRO A 53 -0.23 8.89 2.73
N VAL A 54 -1.57 8.94 2.62
CA VAL A 54 -2.47 8.93 3.77
C VAL A 54 -2.91 7.50 4.08
N THR A 55 -3.43 6.81 3.07
CA THR A 55 -4.06 5.49 3.22
C THR A 55 -3.12 4.32 2.97
N GLY A 56 -2.00 4.55 2.26
CA GLY A 56 -1.08 3.51 1.80
C GLY A 56 -1.62 2.69 0.61
N VAL A 57 -2.78 3.04 0.06
CA VAL A 57 -3.39 2.30 -1.05
C VAL A 57 -2.55 2.43 -2.31
N VAL A 58 -2.31 1.30 -2.98
CA VAL A 58 -1.59 1.23 -4.25
C VAL A 58 -2.55 0.75 -5.33
N THR A 59 -2.62 1.48 -6.44
CA THR A 59 -3.37 1.06 -7.63
C THR A 59 -2.43 0.73 -8.78
N GLY A 60 -2.90 -0.10 -9.69
CA GLY A 60 -2.12 -0.45 -10.87
C GLY A 60 -2.90 -1.26 -11.89
N SER A 61 -2.20 -1.75 -12.89
CA SER A 61 -2.75 -2.64 -13.91
C SER A 61 -1.88 -3.87 -14.08
N LEU A 62 -2.50 -5.02 -14.31
CA LEU A 62 -1.81 -6.25 -14.65
C LEU A 62 -1.20 -6.21 -16.07
N GLY A 63 -1.64 -5.27 -16.91
CA GLY A 63 -1.10 -5.04 -18.25
C GLY A 63 -1.44 -6.13 -19.27
N PHE A 64 -2.43 -6.99 -18.98
CA PHE A 64 -2.95 -7.92 -19.98
C PHE A 64 -3.66 -7.15 -21.10
N PRO A 65 -3.57 -7.61 -22.36
CA PRO A 65 -4.37 -7.03 -23.44
C PRO A 65 -5.86 -7.13 -23.09
N THR A 66 -6.59 -6.05 -23.28
CA THR A 66 -8.01 -5.91 -22.89
C THR A 66 -8.98 -6.66 -23.81
N ASP A 67 -8.45 -7.43 -24.75
CA ASP A 67 -9.23 -8.07 -25.80
C ASP A 67 -9.72 -9.45 -25.30
N ALA A 68 -10.98 -9.75 -25.60
CA ALA A 68 -11.59 -11.09 -25.52
C ALA A 68 -12.07 -11.62 -24.14
N GLY A 69 -12.64 -10.76 -23.28
CA GLY A 69 -13.46 -11.25 -22.16
C GLY A 69 -12.68 -12.06 -21.12
N LEU A 70 -11.44 -11.62 -20.86
CA LEU A 70 -10.61 -12.20 -19.81
C LEU A 70 -11.29 -12.07 -18.45
N THR A 71 -11.10 -13.09 -17.61
CA THR A 71 -11.42 -13.00 -16.18
C THR A 71 -10.14 -13.07 -15.38
N PHE A 72 -10.13 -12.40 -14.22
CA PHE A 72 -8.94 -12.28 -13.40
C PHE A 72 -9.18 -12.78 -11.99
N THR A 73 -8.18 -13.48 -11.45
CA THR A 73 -8.14 -13.91 -10.05
C THR A 73 -6.79 -13.55 -9.46
N ALA A 74 -6.72 -13.29 -8.15
CA ALA A 74 -5.45 -13.06 -7.45
C ALA A 74 -5.38 -13.85 -6.15
N THR A 75 -4.17 -14.26 -5.78
CA THR A 75 -3.86 -14.67 -4.40
C THR A 75 -3.89 -13.45 -3.50
N GLN A 76 -4.26 -13.62 -2.23
CA GLN A 76 -4.11 -12.52 -1.28
C GLN A 76 -2.68 -12.44 -0.73
N PRO A 77 -2.10 -11.24 -0.69
CA PRO A 77 -0.79 -11.03 -0.12
C PRO A 77 -0.85 -11.02 1.42
N THR A 78 0.29 -10.98 2.12
CA THR A 78 0.31 -11.17 3.58
C THR A 78 0.10 -9.87 4.37
N ALA A 79 0.50 -8.73 3.80
CA ALA A 79 0.45 -7.43 4.45
C ALA A 79 -0.77 -6.59 4.04
N GLY A 80 -1.64 -7.11 3.17
CA GLY A 80 -2.82 -6.38 2.69
C GLY A 80 -3.83 -7.24 1.95
N VAL A 81 -4.76 -6.57 1.28
CA VAL A 81 -5.80 -7.18 0.45
C VAL A 81 -5.73 -6.61 -0.94
N VAL A 82 -5.84 -7.48 -1.95
CA VAL A 82 -5.96 -7.11 -3.35
C VAL A 82 -7.38 -7.34 -3.82
N THR A 83 -7.89 -6.34 -4.54
CA THR A 83 -9.12 -6.45 -5.34
C THR A 83 -8.78 -6.23 -6.80
N LEU A 84 -9.45 -6.99 -7.66
CA LEU A 84 -9.30 -6.91 -9.11
C LEU A 84 -10.60 -6.43 -9.74
N THR A 85 -10.46 -5.73 -10.84
CA THR A 85 -11.55 -5.26 -11.68
C THR A 85 -11.53 -6.00 -13.03
N GLY A 86 -12.66 -5.98 -13.73
CA GLY A 86 -12.82 -6.75 -14.98
C GLY A 86 -11.91 -6.29 -16.13
N ASP A 87 -11.33 -5.09 -16.05
CA ASP A 87 -10.36 -4.55 -17.01
C ASP A 87 -8.90 -4.85 -16.61
N GLY A 88 -8.68 -5.68 -15.58
CA GLY A 88 -7.35 -6.06 -15.13
C GLY A 88 -6.63 -4.98 -14.32
N ARG A 89 -7.34 -3.97 -13.81
CA ARG A 89 -6.80 -3.09 -12.77
C ARG A 89 -6.89 -3.73 -11.40
N PHE A 90 -5.94 -3.41 -10.55
CA PHE A 90 -5.91 -3.86 -9.17
C PHE A 90 -5.86 -2.69 -8.20
N THR A 91 -6.42 -2.91 -7.02
CA THR A 91 -6.23 -2.06 -5.84
C THR A 91 -5.68 -2.92 -4.72
N TYR A 92 -4.50 -2.56 -4.21
CA TYR A 92 -3.90 -3.12 -3.02
C TYR A 92 -4.12 -2.17 -1.84
N THR A 93 -4.73 -2.69 -0.78
CA THR A 93 -4.95 -1.98 0.47
C THR A 93 -4.14 -2.67 1.57
N PRO A 94 -3.03 -2.05 2.04
CA PRO A 94 -2.26 -2.61 3.15
C PRO A 94 -3.07 -2.58 4.44
N THR A 95 -2.78 -3.52 5.34
CA THR A 95 -3.29 -3.46 6.71
C THR A 95 -2.57 -2.38 7.51
N GLN A 96 -3.24 -1.82 8.51
CA GLN A 96 -2.62 -0.83 9.40
C GLN A 96 -1.38 -1.41 10.10
N GLN A 97 -1.45 -2.66 10.58
CA GLN A 97 -0.32 -3.33 11.22
C GLN A 97 0.89 -3.45 10.28
N ALA A 98 0.67 -3.81 9.01
CA ALA A 98 1.74 -3.89 8.03
C ALA A 98 2.39 -2.52 7.77
N ARG A 99 1.59 -1.45 7.64
CA ARG A 99 2.13 -0.09 7.53
C ARG A 99 2.92 0.30 8.77
N GLN A 100 2.44 -0.03 9.96
CA GLN A 100 3.13 0.26 11.22
C GLN A 100 4.49 -0.45 11.36
N ALA A 101 4.60 -1.67 10.84
CA ALA A 101 5.83 -2.46 10.85
C ALA A 101 6.75 -2.22 9.65
N ALA A 102 6.28 -1.53 8.61
CA ALA A 102 7.04 -1.30 7.39
C ALA A 102 8.20 -0.30 7.59
N GLY A 103 9.25 -0.48 6.79
CA GLY A 103 10.27 0.52 6.51
C GLY A 103 10.16 1.04 5.07
N LEU A 104 11.05 1.94 4.68
CA LEU A 104 11.01 2.62 3.38
C LEU A 104 11.11 1.69 2.15
N THR A 105 11.61 0.47 2.33
CA THR A 105 11.78 -0.53 1.25
C THR A 105 10.91 -1.76 1.45
N THR A 106 9.97 -1.74 2.39
CA THR A 106 9.07 -2.87 2.61
C THR A 106 8.14 -3.04 1.42
N THR A 107 8.06 -4.28 0.94
CA THR A 107 7.19 -4.66 -0.17
C THR A 107 6.32 -5.85 0.20
N ASP A 108 5.23 -5.99 -0.53
CA ASP A 108 4.32 -7.13 -0.48
C ASP A 108 4.12 -7.69 -1.89
N THR A 109 3.63 -8.91 -2.03
CA THR A 109 3.54 -9.56 -3.35
C THR A 109 2.32 -10.45 -3.47
N PHE A 110 1.68 -10.40 -4.63
CA PHE A 110 0.61 -11.31 -5.01
C PHE A 110 0.79 -11.82 -6.44
N THR A 111 0.19 -12.97 -6.71
CA THR A 111 0.11 -13.54 -8.05
C THR A 111 -1.28 -13.30 -8.61
N ALA A 112 -1.36 -12.70 -9.79
CA ALA A 112 -2.59 -12.57 -10.55
C ALA A 112 -2.59 -13.56 -11.71
N THR A 113 -3.77 -14.09 -12.03
CA THR A 113 -4.01 -15.04 -13.10
C THR A 113 -5.09 -14.49 -14.02
N ALA A 114 -4.78 -14.37 -15.30
CA ALA A 114 -5.75 -14.10 -16.36
C ALA A 114 -6.21 -15.42 -16.97
N HIS A 115 -7.52 -15.56 -17.18
CA HIS A 115 -8.15 -16.75 -17.75
C HIS A 115 -8.83 -16.40 -19.08
N GLN A 116 -8.58 -17.21 -20.09
CA GLN A 116 -9.30 -17.24 -21.37
C GLN A 116 -9.75 -18.69 -21.60
N GLY A 117 -11.05 -18.94 -21.44
CA GLY A 117 -11.59 -20.30 -21.58
C GLY A 117 -10.98 -21.27 -20.57
N LEU A 118 -10.25 -22.29 -21.07
CA LEU A 118 -9.54 -23.27 -20.25
C LEU A 118 -8.06 -22.93 -20.05
N SER A 119 -7.57 -21.91 -20.76
CA SER A 119 -6.19 -21.46 -20.71
C SER A 119 -6.01 -20.31 -19.73
N SER A 120 -4.83 -20.22 -19.12
CA SER A 120 -4.52 -19.14 -18.19
C SER A 120 -3.04 -18.76 -18.22
N THR A 121 -2.76 -17.52 -17.81
CA THR A 121 -1.42 -16.97 -17.70
C THR A 121 -1.32 -16.20 -16.38
N THR A 122 -0.19 -16.32 -15.70
CA THR A 122 0.07 -15.66 -14.41
C THR A 122 1.09 -14.54 -14.52
N VAL A 123 0.95 -13.54 -13.65
CA VAL A 123 1.95 -12.49 -13.41
C VAL A 123 2.11 -12.27 -11.92
N THR A 124 3.34 -12.01 -11.49
CA THR A 124 3.64 -11.62 -10.10
C THR A 124 3.70 -10.11 -10.01
N VAL A 125 3.00 -9.54 -9.03
CA VAL A 125 2.96 -8.11 -8.77
C VAL A 125 3.58 -7.85 -7.41
N THR A 126 4.59 -6.99 -7.38
CA THR A 126 5.22 -6.50 -6.14
C THR A 126 4.79 -5.07 -5.89
N VAL A 127 4.23 -4.81 -4.71
CA VAL A 127 3.74 -3.49 -4.29
C VAL A 127 4.57 -3.00 -3.10
N THR A 128 4.76 -1.69 -3.00
CA THR A 128 5.37 -1.07 -1.82
C THR A 128 4.36 -0.94 -0.70
N VAL A 129 4.78 -1.19 0.54
CA VAL A 129 3.98 -0.91 1.74
C VAL A 129 4.46 0.41 2.31
N ASP A 130 3.67 1.46 2.16
CA ASP A 130 4.00 2.77 2.72
C ASP A 130 3.99 2.72 4.26
N PRO A 131 5.10 3.08 4.94
CA PRO A 131 5.18 2.99 6.39
C PRO A 131 4.38 4.08 7.11
N GLY A 132 3.82 5.05 6.39
CA GLY A 132 3.24 6.26 6.95
C GLY A 132 4.30 7.23 7.48
N VAL A 133 3.88 8.47 7.66
CA VAL A 133 4.73 9.54 8.20
C VAL A 133 3.95 10.42 9.18
N PRO A 134 4.62 10.99 10.19
CA PRO A 134 4.07 12.08 10.97
C PRO A 134 3.82 13.30 10.08
N THR A 135 2.61 13.83 10.14
CA THR A 135 2.16 15.03 9.41
C THR A 135 1.81 16.11 10.42
N ALA A 136 2.27 17.33 10.17
CA ALA A 136 1.97 18.48 11.03
C ALA A 136 0.47 18.81 10.99
N GLY A 137 -0.11 18.97 12.17
CA GLY A 137 -1.47 19.45 12.39
C GLY A 137 -1.51 20.95 12.66
N ALA A 138 -2.56 21.39 13.34
CA ALA A 138 -2.72 22.80 13.71
C ALA A 138 -1.77 23.16 14.85
N VAL A 139 -1.29 24.41 14.79
CA VAL A 139 -0.58 25.07 15.89
C VAL A 139 -1.49 26.15 16.45
N THR A 140 -1.63 26.18 17.77
CA THR A 140 -2.34 27.24 18.48
C THR A 140 -1.40 27.94 19.44
N VAL A 141 -1.56 29.25 19.57
CA VAL A 141 -0.82 30.09 20.51
C VAL A 141 -1.84 31.05 21.12
N GLY A 142 -1.93 31.04 22.44
CA GLY A 142 -2.79 31.94 23.20
C GLY A 142 -2.14 33.29 23.42
N ASP A 143 -2.92 34.23 23.95
CA ASP A 143 -2.42 35.53 24.35
C ASP A 143 -1.47 35.41 25.56
N PRO A 144 -0.48 36.32 25.70
CA PRO A 144 0.34 36.39 26.89
C PRO A 144 -0.48 36.73 28.14
N ASP A 145 -0.22 36.01 29.23
CA ASP A 145 -0.76 36.36 30.54
C ASP A 145 -0.26 37.76 30.94
N THR A 146 -1.18 38.65 31.30
CA THR A 146 -0.88 40.07 31.54
C THR A 146 -0.01 40.31 32.78
N SER A 147 0.08 39.34 33.68
CA SER A 147 0.85 39.45 34.94
C SER A 147 2.22 38.77 34.86
N THR A 148 2.32 37.66 34.14
CA THR A 148 3.52 36.81 34.07
C THR A 148 4.19 36.83 32.70
N GLY A 149 3.51 37.30 31.65
CA GLY A 149 3.94 37.21 30.27
C GLY A 149 3.96 35.78 29.71
N GLN A 150 3.42 34.80 30.45
CA GLN A 150 3.40 33.40 30.04
C GLN A 150 2.51 33.20 28.81
N VAL A 151 2.96 32.41 27.84
CA VAL A 151 2.20 32.08 26.64
C VAL A 151 2.00 30.57 26.59
N SER A 152 0.77 30.12 26.41
CA SER A 152 0.44 28.71 26.25
C SER A 152 -0.06 28.43 24.83
N GLY A 153 0.19 27.22 24.34
CA GLY A 153 -0.20 26.80 23.01
C GLY A 153 -0.20 25.30 22.86
N SER A 154 -0.49 24.85 21.64
CA SER A 154 -0.35 23.44 21.26
C SER A 154 0.19 23.32 19.85
N ALA A 155 1.02 22.31 19.62
CA ALA A 155 1.40 21.87 18.29
C ALA A 155 0.98 20.40 18.18
N THR A 156 0.15 20.07 17.21
CA THR A 156 -0.36 18.70 17.03
C THR A 156 0.22 18.06 15.79
N PHE A 157 0.38 16.74 15.81
CA PHE A 157 0.76 15.94 14.65
C PHE A 157 -0.14 14.71 14.55
N THR A 158 -0.24 14.15 13.35
CA THR A 158 -0.93 12.88 13.10
C THR A 158 -0.01 11.94 12.33
N ASP A 159 0.03 10.65 12.68
CA ASP A 159 0.75 9.65 11.88
C ASP A 159 -0.19 9.00 10.87
N THR A 160 0.18 8.97 9.59
CA THR A 160 -0.72 8.40 8.56
C THR A 160 -0.87 6.88 8.65
N ALA A 161 0.01 6.17 9.37
CA ALA A 161 -0.18 4.76 9.73
C ALA A 161 -0.82 4.58 11.12
N GLY A 162 -1.15 5.68 11.82
CA GLY A 162 -1.83 5.68 13.11
C GLY A 162 -0.97 5.19 14.28
N ARG A 163 0.35 5.40 14.23
CA ARG A 163 1.22 5.21 15.41
C ARG A 163 1.02 6.34 16.43
N ASP A 164 1.28 6.01 17.68
CA ASP A 164 1.43 7.02 18.74
C ASP A 164 2.65 7.89 18.47
N LEU A 165 2.52 9.18 18.75
CA LEU A 165 3.57 10.17 18.53
C LEU A 165 4.16 10.63 19.85
N THR A 166 5.48 10.78 19.88
CA THR A 166 6.22 11.36 21.01
C THR A 166 6.74 12.72 20.61
N TYR A 167 6.48 13.71 21.45
CA TYR A 167 6.84 15.11 21.18
C TYR A 167 8.14 15.46 21.90
N THR A 168 8.97 16.27 21.24
CA THR A 168 10.13 16.92 21.84
C THR A 168 10.15 18.38 21.45
N VAL A 169 10.57 19.24 22.38
CA VAL A 169 10.68 20.68 22.15
C VAL A 169 12.14 21.08 22.24
N SER A 170 12.60 21.82 21.23
CA SER A 170 13.91 22.48 21.23
C SER A 170 13.71 23.97 21.43
N VAL A 171 14.34 24.54 22.46
CA VAL A 171 14.25 25.98 22.76
C VAL A 171 15.49 26.72 22.30
N ALA A 172 15.30 27.85 21.62
CA ALA A 172 16.39 28.66 21.07
C ALA A 172 16.93 29.72 22.04
N THR A 173 16.26 29.99 23.17
CA THR A 173 16.61 31.07 24.12
C THR A 173 16.52 30.62 25.58
N ALA A 174 17.07 31.43 26.49
CA ALA A 174 17.14 31.18 27.94
C ALA A 174 15.79 31.19 28.69
N ALA A 175 14.66 31.21 27.97
CA ALA A 175 13.34 31.04 28.55
C ALA A 175 13.10 29.58 28.97
N THR A 176 12.22 29.37 29.94
CA THR A 176 11.76 28.03 30.28
C THR A 176 10.54 27.67 29.44
N VAL A 177 10.64 26.59 28.67
CA VAL A 177 9.48 25.97 28.01
C VAL A 177 9.16 24.66 28.71
N SER A 178 7.94 24.56 29.22
CA SER A 178 7.34 23.30 29.63
C SER A 178 6.53 22.74 28.47
N TYR A 179 6.52 21.43 28.28
CA TYR A 179 5.70 20.80 27.25
C TYR A 179 5.18 19.44 27.72
N ASP A 180 4.04 19.04 27.16
CA ASP A 180 3.45 17.73 27.35
C ASP A 180 3.84 16.81 26.19
N PRO A 181 4.65 15.75 26.44
CA PRO A 181 5.13 14.85 25.40
C PRO A 181 4.04 13.98 24.76
N ALA A 182 2.84 13.91 25.35
CA ALA A 182 1.72 13.11 24.83
C ALA A 182 0.73 13.96 24.00
N THR A 183 0.52 15.22 24.39
CA THR A 183 -0.50 16.09 23.76
C THR A 183 0.08 17.16 22.84
N GLY A 184 1.38 17.45 22.95
CA GLY A 184 2.01 18.56 22.22
C GLY A 184 1.63 19.94 22.75
N ALA A 185 0.97 20.02 23.91
CA ALA A 185 0.76 21.27 24.62
C ALA A 185 2.09 21.83 25.11
N PHE A 186 2.26 23.14 25.05
CA PHE A 186 3.46 23.80 25.54
C PHE A 186 3.13 25.12 26.24
N THR A 187 4.00 25.49 27.17
CA THR A 187 3.94 26.75 27.90
C THR A 187 5.32 27.39 27.89
N TYR A 188 5.39 28.58 27.31
CA TYR A 188 6.57 29.42 27.31
C TYR A 188 6.50 30.42 28.46
N THR A 189 7.51 30.42 29.31
CA THR A 189 7.64 31.39 30.41
C THR A 189 8.84 32.30 30.15
N PRO A 190 8.62 33.56 29.75
CA PRO A 190 9.71 34.50 29.53
C PRO A 190 10.40 34.87 30.84
N THR A 191 11.73 34.97 30.79
CA THR A 191 12.52 35.58 31.87
C THR A 191 12.16 37.06 32.06
N ASP A 192 12.45 37.61 33.24
CA ASP A 192 12.22 39.03 33.52
C ASP A 192 12.98 39.94 32.55
N LEU A 193 14.20 39.55 32.16
CA LEU A 193 14.99 40.24 31.14
C LEU A 193 14.30 40.22 29.77
N GLN A 194 13.68 39.10 29.37
CA GLN A 194 12.94 39.02 28.12
C GLN A 194 11.66 39.86 28.15
N ARG A 195 10.98 39.99 29.29
CA ARG A 195 9.81 40.87 29.43
C ARG A 195 10.20 42.35 29.32
N GLN A 196 11.36 42.74 29.87
CA GLN A 196 11.85 44.12 29.84
C GLN A 196 12.53 44.50 28.51
N ALA A 197 13.03 43.52 27.74
CA ALA A 197 13.60 43.77 26.42
C ALA A 197 12.56 44.20 25.37
N VAL A 198 11.26 43.91 25.58
CA VAL A 198 10.18 44.31 24.66
C VAL A 198 9.92 45.82 24.68
N THR A 199 10.32 46.54 25.74
CA THR A 199 10.19 47.99 25.83
C THR A 199 11.26 48.79 25.07
N ASP A 200 12.28 48.15 24.49
CA ASP A 200 13.45 48.83 23.91
C ASP A 200 13.56 48.66 22.37
N THR A 201 12.46 48.34 21.68
CA THR A 201 12.41 48.28 20.19
C THR A 201 11.77 49.51 19.53
N THR A 202 11.51 50.57 20.29
CA THR A 202 11.08 51.88 19.77
C THR A 202 12.18 52.94 19.83
N THR A 203 13.42 52.63 19.45
CA THR A 203 14.34 53.68 18.95
C THR A 203 15.51 53.09 18.17
N THR A 204 15.47 53.12 16.83
CA THR A 204 16.41 53.85 15.95
C THR A 204 16.07 53.64 14.48
#